data_AF-A0A1J8PR69-F1
#
_entry.id   AF-A0A1J8PR69-F1
#
_cell.length_a   1.000
_cell.length_b   1.000
_cell.length_c   1.000
_cell.angle_alpha   90.00
_cell.angle_beta   90.00
_cell.angle_gamma   90.00
#
_symmetry.space_group_name_H-M   'P 1'
#
loop_
_entity.id
_entity.type
_entity.pdbx_description
1 polymer ?
#
loop_
_entity_poly.entity_id
_entity_poly.type
_entity_poly.pdbx_seq_one_letter_code
_entity_poly.pdbx_strand_id
1 'polypeptide(L)' 'MAAILSVVHIDHSRDPHGHRIEIKPEYAGLSVIHPKPFQCSFESVNTVREGQLRAVMNFK' A
#
# COMPACT_ATOMS: atom_id res chain seq x y z
N MET A 1 3.50 12.15 -5.10
CA MET A 1 3.66 11.18 -3.99
C MET A 1 3.01 11.63 -2.69
N ALA A 2 3.11 12.91 -2.28
CA ALA A 2 2.53 13.41 -1.02
C ALA A 2 1.03 13.11 -0.81
N ALA A 3 0.21 13.18 -1.86
CA ALA A 3 -1.23 12.96 -1.75
C ALA A 3 -1.65 11.51 -1.47
N ILE A 4 -0.85 10.52 -1.90
CA ILE A 4 -1.14 9.10 -1.64
C ILE A 4 -0.77 8.77 -0.20
N LEU A 5 0.41 9.20 0.24
CA LEU A 5 0.88 8.94 1.60
C LEU A 5 0.10 9.73 2.67
N SER A 6 -0.67 10.76 2.29
CA SER A 6 -1.58 11.46 3.21
C SER A 6 -2.89 10.71 3.46
N VAL A 7 -3.20 9.67 2.69
CA VAL A 7 -4.46 8.91 2.81
C VAL A 7 -4.25 7.42 3.09
N VAL A 8 -3.09 6.86 2.72
CA VAL A 8 -2.76 5.46 2.96
C VAL A 8 -1.34 5.26 3.47
N HIS A 9 -1.19 4.33 4.41
CA HIS A 9 0.07 3.65 4.68
C HIS A 9 0.27 2.54 3.66
N ILE A 10 1.48 2.47 3.09
CA ILE A 10 1.86 1.44 2.12
C ILE A 10 2.89 0.54 2.81
N ASP A 11 2.50 -0.70 3.09
CA ASP A 11 3.37 -1.69 3.70
C ASP A 11 3.76 -2.78 2.71
N HIS A 12 4.93 -3.37 2.94
CA HIS A 12 5.39 -4.49 2.12
C HIS A 12 4.55 -5.72 2.45
N SER A 13 4.21 -6.50 1.42
CA SER A 13 3.64 -7.83 1.67
C SER A 13 4.61 -8.70 2.46
N ARG A 14 4.01 -9.48 3.35
CA ARG A 14 4.72 -10.45 4.19
C ARG A 14 4.49 -11.85 3.63
N ASP A 15 5.49 -12.71 3.77
CA ASP A 15 5.36 -14.13 3.48
C ASP A 15 4.40 -14.81 4.48
N PRO A 16 4.03 -16.09 4.28
CA PRO A 16 3.18 -16.84 5.21
C PRO A 16 3.73 -16.96 6.65
N HIS A 17 5.02 -16.67 6.85
CA HIS A 17 5.70 -16.68 8.14
C HIS A 17 5.82 -15.27 8.77
N GLY A 18 5.30 -14.23 8.09
CA GLY A 18 5.32 -12.85 8.55
C GLY A 18 6.59 -12.06 8.20
N HIS A 19 7.52 -12.63 7.43
CA HIS A 19 8.73 -11.90 7.01
C HIS A 19 8.44 -10.99 5.83
N ARG A 20 9.08 -9.81 5.83
CA ARG A 20 8.98 -8.85 4.72
C ARG A 20 9.54 -9.46 3.44
N ILE A 21 8.77 -9.43 2.36
CA ILE A 21 9.25 -9.81 1.04
C ILE A 21 10.21 -8.72 0.55
N GLU A 22 11.47 -9.09 0.33
CA GLU A 22 12.51 -8.19 -0.15
C GLU A 22 12.28 -7.86 -1.63
N ILE A 23 12.18 -6.57 -1.97
CA ILE A 23 12.09 -6.11 -3.36
C ILE A 23 13.50 -5.80 -3.85
N LYS A 24 14.06 -6.69 -4.66
CA LYS A 24 15.37 -6.47 -5.27
C LYS A 24 15.25 -5.51 -6.46
N PRO A 25 15.95 -4.36 -6.46
CA PRO A 25 15.95 -3.47 -7.61
C PRO A 25 16.71 -4.13 -8.76
N GLU A 26 16.06 -4.30 -9.91
CA GLU A 26 16.72 -4.72 -11.14
C GLU A 26 17.16 -3.46 -11.89
N TYR A 27 18.44 -3.12 -11.76
CA TYR A 27 19.04 -2.03 -12.55
C TYR A 27 19.34 -2.53 -13.96
N ALA A 28 18.39 -2.37 -14.88
CA ALA A 28 18.69 -2.38 -16.30
C ALA A 28 19.18 -0.97 -16.67
N GLY A 29 20.47 -0.82 -17.01
CA GLY A 29 21.10 0.49 -17.23
C GLY A 29 20.36 1.42 -18.21
N LEU A 30 20.48 2.73 -18.00
CA LEU A 30 20.03 3.90 -18.80
C LEU A 30 18.60 3.90 -19.41
N SER A 31 17.83 2.84 -19.23
CA SER A 31 16.47 2.68 -19.76
C SER A 31 15.52 2.56 -18.58
N VAL A 32 14.40 3.27 -18.67
CA VAL A 32 13.34 3.41 -17.67
C VAL A 32 13.24 2.19 -16.73
N ILE A 33 13.58 2.40 -15.45
CA ILE A 33 13.48 1.36 -14.41
C ILE A 33 12.00 1.20 -14.09
N HIS A 34 11.39 0.17 -14.67
CA HIS A 34 10.12 -0.35 -14.20
C HIS A 34 10.41 -1.42 -13.15
N PRO A 35 10.22 -1.15 -11.84
CA PRO A 35 10.31 -2.21 -10.86
C PRO A 35 9.31 -3.31 -11.21
N LYS A 36 9.71 -4.57 -11.01
CA LYS A 36 8.77 -5.68 -11.15
C LYS A 36 7.55 -5.43 -10.27
N PRO A 37 6.33 -5.78 -10.75
CA PRO A 37 5.15 -5.75 -9.89
C PRO A 37 5.45 -6.51 -8.58
N PHE A 38 5.17 -5.87 -7.46
CA PHE A 38 5.33 -6.45 -6.13
C PHE A 38 4.01 -6.35 -5.37
N GLN A 39 3.78 -7.29 -4.47
CA GLN A 39 2.63 -7.24 -3.58
C GLN A 39 2.90 -6.24 -2.44
N CYS A 40 1.92 -5.40 -2.14
CA CYS A 40 1.89 -4.51 -1.00
C CYS A 40 0.48 -4.41 -0.43
N SER A 41 0.36 -3.97 0.82
CA SER A 41 -0.90 -3.61 1.45
C SER A 41 -1.06 -2.09 1.50
N PHE A 42 -2.31 -1.65 1.37
CA PHE A 42 -2.69 -0.26 1.58
C PHE A 42 -3.65 -0.22 2.77
N GLU A 43 -3.26 0.51 3.81
CA GLU A 43 -4.09 0.73 4.99
C GLU A 43 -4.46 2.21 5.06
N SER A 44 -5.73 2.53 5.27
CA SER A 44 -6.14 3.93 5.43
C SER A 44 -5.53 4.52 6.69
N VAL A 45 -4.96 5.72 6.61
CA VAL A 45 -4.54 6.46 7.82
C VAL A 45 -5.73 6.96 8.63
N ASN A 46 -6.94 6.99 8.05
CA ASN A 46 -8.14 7.49 8.71
C ASN A 46 -9.23 6.43 8.80
N THR A 47 -8.86 5.25 9.31
CA THR A 47 -9.76 4.11 9.54
C THR A 47 -10.99 4.49 10.38
N VAL A 48 -10.84 5.44 11.32
CA VAL A 48 -11.94 5.94 12.16
C VAL A 48 -12.96 6.69 11.32
N ARG A 49 -12.54 7.65 10.49
CA ARG A 49 -13.44 8.38 9.59
C ARG A 49 -14.09 7.47 8.56
N GLU A 50 -13.34 6.51 8.03
CA GLU A 50 -13.90 5.52 7.09
C GLU A 50 -14.95 4.63 7.76
N GLY A 51 -14.71 4.21 9.00
CA GLY A 51 -15.69 3.47 9.80
C GLY A 51 -16.97 4.29 10.04
N GLN A 52 -16.82 5.57 10.37
CA GLN A 52 -17.95 6.49 10.53
C GLN A 52 -18.74 6.69 9.23
N LEU A 53 -18.05 6.92 8.11
CA LEU A 53 -18.69 7.07 6.80
C LEU A 53 -19.44 5.80 6.39
N ARG A 54 -18.85 4.63 6.59
CA ARG A 54 -19.48 3.34 6.31
C ARG A 54 -20.72 3.12 7.18
N ALA A 55 -20.65 3.47 8.46
CA ALA A 55 -21.79 3.39 9.35
C ALA A 55 -22.93 4.28 8.83
N VAL A 56 -22.67 5.54 8.48
CA VAL A 56 -23.67 6.47 7.92
C VAL A 56 -24.27 5.95 6.60
N MET A 57 -23.48 5.33 5.73
CA MET A 57 -23.99 4.74 4.48
C MET A 57 -24.87 3.51 4.70
N ASN A 58 -24.62 2.74 5.77
CA ASN A 58 -25.40 1.55 6.13
C ASN A 58 -26.70 1.88 6.89
N PHE A 59 -26.90 3.15 7.30
CA PHE A 59 -28.14 3.63 7.94
C PHE A 59 -29.23 4.03 6.93
N LYS A 60 -29.13 3.60 5.68
CA LYS A 60 -30.10 3.85 4.61
C LYS A 60 -30.82 2.56 4.24
#